data_AF-A0A0Q4GBC1-F1
#
_entry.id   AF-A0A0Q4GBC1-F1
#
_cell.length_a   1.000
_cell.length_b   1.000
_cell.length_c   1.000
_cell.angle_alpha   90.00
_cell.angle_beta   90.00
_cell.angle_gamma   90.00
#
_symmetry.space_group_name_H-M   'P 1'
#
loop_
_entity.id
_entity.type
_entity.pdbx_description
1 polymer ?
#
loop_
_entity_poly.entity_id
_entity_poly.type
_entity_poly.pdbx_seq_one_letter_code
_entity_poly.pdbx_strand_id
1 'polypeptide(L)'
;MLLTIIHRLSIIQLFGFGSWSVCYFFFLQRKLFKEVDIVVTRITRVAGIIYTMTFIVWFFEAYFGSDSYTFTIENQMFGSYAFTFWFQFLFLFLVTQILWIKTCRQSRYFRLIIGILLLWILEAERLTVLITSFHRDYMAFDSLSLLYPLILGYFMKLILFLIFNGLFYWILLKIINTGKLNNHNILK
;
A
#
# COMPACT_ATOMS: atom_id res chain seq x y z
N MET A 1 13.83 -10.07 -9.94
CA MET A 1 12.57 -10.83 -9.70
C MET A 1 12.09 -10.73 -8.25
N LEU A 2 12.93 -10.95 -7.24
CA LEU A 2 12.50 -10.90 -5.83
C LEU A 2 12.13 -9.47 -5.37
N LEU A 3 12.90 -8.45 -5.78
CA LEU A 3 12.63 -7.04 -5.47
C LEU A 3 11.24 -6.57 -5.96
N THR A 4 10.87 -6.96 -7.18
CA THR A 4 9.59 -6.57 -7.79
C THR A 4 8.40 -7.22 -7.09
N ILE A 5 8.57 -8.44 -6.54
CA ILE A 5 7.56 -9.11 -5.73
C ILE A 5 7.36 -8.36 -4.41
N ILE A 6 8.45 -8.01 -3.70
CA ILE A 6 8.40 -7.26 -2.44
C ILE A 6 7.74 -5.88 -2.64
N HIS A 7 8.11 -5.20 -3.72
CA HIS A 7 7.54 -3.90 -4.07
C HIS A 7 6.02 -4.00 -4.29
N ARG A 8 5.57 -4.99 -5.09
CA ARG A 8 4.14 -5.23 -5.34
C ARG A 8 3.38 -5.59 -4.07
N LEU A 9 3.95 -6.41 -3.18
CA LEU A 9 3.35 -6.74 -1.88
C LEU A 9 3.19 -5.50 -1.00
N SER A 10 4.18 -4.60 -1.01
CA SER A 10 4.12 -3.35 -0.27
C SER A 10 2.98 -2.46 -0.78
N ILE A 11 2.81 -2.34 -2.10
CA ILE A 11 1.68 -1.60 -2.71
C ILE A 11 0.33 -2.20 -2.31
N ILE A 12 0.19 -3.54 -2.33
CA ILE A 12 -1.04 -4.22 -1.91
C ILE A 12 -1.38 -3.90 -0.45
N GLN A 13 -0.38 -3.90 0.43
CA GLN A 13 -0.57 -3.55 1.83
C GLN A 13 -1.02 -2.10 2.02
N LEU A 14 -0.42 -1.15 1.31
CA LEU A 14 -0.76 0.27 1.39
C LEU A 14 -2.16 0.55 0.85
N PHE A 15 -2.51 -0.06 -0.30
CA PHE A 15 -3.85 0.03 -0.89
C PHE A 15 -4.90 -0.55 0.06
N GLY A 16 -4.66 -1.76 0.57
CA GLY A 16 -5.57 -2.42 1.50
C GLY A 16 -5.75 -1.66 2.82
N PHE A 17 -4.69 -1.01 3.34
CA PHE A 17 -4.82 -0.12 4.49
C PHE A 17 -5.73 1.07 4.22
N GLY A 18 -5.63 1.68 3.04
CA GLY A 18 -6.51 2.77 2.63
C GLY A 18 -7.98 2.37 2.66
N SER A 19 -8.31 1.24 2.04
CA SER A 19 -9.67 0.68 2.06
C SER A 19 -10.10 0.25 3.46
N TRP A 20 -9.21 -0.37 4.23
CA TRP A 20 -9.49 -0.77 5.61
C TRP A 20 -9.81 0.42 6.51
N SER A 21 -9.13 1.55 6.32
CA SER A 21 -9.40 2.76 7.10
C SER A 21 -10.79 3.33 6.85
N VAL A 22 -11.30 3.21 5.62
CA VAL A 22 -12.69 3.58 5.29
C VAL A 22 -13.65 2.64 6.02
N CYS A 23 -13.44 1.32 5.91
CA CYS A 23 -14.29 0.35 6.62
C CYS A 23 -14.26 0.53 8.15
N TYR A 24 -13.08 0.78 8.72
CA TYR A 24 -12.91 1.00 10.15
C TYR A 24 -13.73 2.19 10.65
N PHE A 25 -13.81 3.27 9.86
CA PHE A 25 -14.60 4.45 10.23
C PHE A 25 -16.10 4.12 10.39
N PHE A 26 -16.65 3.25 9.55
CA PHE A 26 -18.06 2.86 9.61
C PHE A 26 -18.34 1.76 10.66
N PHE A 27 -17.48 0.76 10.82
CA PHE A 27 -17.76 -0.46 11.60
C PHE A 27 -17.17 -0.48 13.02
N LEU A 28 -17.32 0.64 13.75
CA LEU A 28 -16.61 0.93 15.02
C LEU A 28 -16.98 0.06 16.24
N GLN A 29 -17.96 -0.85 16.13
CA GLN A 29 -18.63 -1.45 17.28
C GLN A 29 -18.08 -2.82 17.73
N ARG A 30 -17.18 -3.47 16.96
CA ARG A 30 -16.73 -4.84 17.25
C ARG A 30 -15.31 -4.88 17.82
N LYS A 31 -15.10 -5.61 18.93
CA LYS A 31 -13.78 -5.80 19.58
C LYS A 31 -12.71 -6.34 18.62
N LEU A 32 -13.09 -7.31 17.77
CA LEU A 32 -12.20 -7.89 16.75
C LEU A 32 -11.60 -6.85 15.80
N PHE A 33 -12.38 -5.84 15.41
CA PHE A 33 -11.87 -4.79 14.50
C PHE A 33 -10.76 -3.97 15.15
N LYS A 34 -10.82 -3.71 16.46
CA LYS A 34 -9.77 -2.97 17.18
C LYS A 34 -8.47 -3.76 17.25
N GLU A 35 -8.54 -5.08 17.48
CA GLU A 35 -7.35 -5.93 17.60
C GLU A 35 -6.66 -6.12 16.25
N VAL A 36 -7.43 -6.42 15.20
CA VAL A 36 -6.91 -6.53 13.82
C VAL A 36 -6.32 -5.20 13.35
N ASP A 37 -6.94 -4.08 13.68
CA ASP A 37 -6.49 -2.75 13.29
C ASP A 37 -5.10 -2.39 13.83
N ILE A 38 -4.77 -2.81 15.05
CA ILE A 38 -3.43 -2.63 15.64
C ILE A 38 -2.39 -3.38 14.81
N VAL A 39 -2.72 -4.59 14.37
CA VAL A 39 -1.83 -5.43 13.55
C VAL A 39 -1.64 -4.81 12.17
N VAL A 40 -2.74 -4.47 11.49
CA VAL A 40 -2.73 -3.82 10.18
C VAL A 40 -1.88 -2.56 10.22
N THR A 41 -2.07 -1.69 11.22
CA THR A 41 -1.31 -0.44 11.33
C THR A 41 0.18 -0.65 11.64
N ARG A 42 0.54 -1.74 12.33
CA ARG A 42 1.97 -2.11 12.51
C ARG A 42 2.58 -2.53 11.19
N ILE A 43 1.92 -3.41 10.45
CA ILE A 43 2.41 -3.94 9.17
C ILE A 43 2.54 -2.80 8.15
N THR A 44 1.53 -1.92 8.03
CA THR A 44 1.55 -0.80 7.07
C THR A 44 2.72 0.16 7.29
N ARG A 45 3.11 0.42 8.54
CA ARG A 45 4.28 1.26 8.86
C ARG A 45 5.58 0.66 8.33
N VAL A 46 5.75 -0.65 8.52
CA VAL A 46 6.92 -1.37 8.02
C VAL A 46 6.87 -1.44 6.49
N ALA A 47 5.70 -1.71 5.91
CA ALA A 47 5.50 -1.75 4.46
C ALA A 47 5.84 -0.42 3.77
N GLY A 48 5.54 0.73 4.39
CA GLY A 48 5.95 2.04 3.87
C GLY A 48 7.47 2.21 3.80
N ILE A 49 8.20 1.74 4.81
CA ILE A 49 9.67 1.74 4.82
C ILE A 49 10.21 0.80 3.74
N ILE A 50 9.67 -0.42 3.65
CA ILE A 50 10.07 -1.39 2.63
C ILE A 50 9.83 -0.83 1.22
N TYR A 51 8.67 -0.23 0.96
CA TYR A 51 8.36 0.42 -0.31
C TYR A 51 9.43 1.46 -0.67
N THR A 52 9.78 2.32 0.27
CA THR A 52 10.80 3.36 0.12
C THR A 52 12.17 2.77 -0.20
N MET A 53 12.58 1.72 0.52
CA MET A 53 13.83 1.01 0.27
C MET A 53 13.85 0.36 -1.11
N THR A 54 12.78 -0.31 -1.51
CA THR A 54 12.69 -0.93 -2.84
C THR A 54 12.77 0.10 -3.96
N PHE A 55 12.18 1.28 -3.75
CA PHE A 55 12.28 2.37 -4.70
C PHE A 55 13.70 2.93 -4.80
N ILE A 56 14.39 3.12 -3.67
CA ILE A 56 15.80 3.58 -3.68
C ILE A 56 16.68 2.60 -4.45
N VAL A 57 16.52 1.30 -4.21
CA VAL A 57 17.25 0.27 -4.97
C VAL A 57 16.92 0.35 -6.46
N TRP A 58 15.64 0.44 -6.82
CA TRP A 58 15.20 0.60 -8.21
C TRP A 58 15.76 1.87 -8.85
N PHE A 59 15.81 2.98 -8.11
CA PHE A 59 16.39 4.24 -8.57
C PHE A 59 17.88 4.09 -8.90
N PHE A 60 18.64 3.41 -8.03
CA PHE A 60 20.06 3.14 -8.28
C PHE A 60 20.27 2.19 -9.47
N GLU A 61 19.48 1.12 -9.57
CA GLU A 61 19.52 0.21 -10.72
C GLU A 61 19.24 0.96 -12.03
N ALA A 62 18.27 1.87 -12.02
CA ALA A 62 17.91 2.67 -13.18
C ALA A 62 18.95 3.73 -13.55
N TYR A 63 19.61 4.35 -12.56
CA TYR A 63 20.62 5.38 -12.80
C TYR A 63 21.97 4.81 -13.26
N PHE A 64 22.36 3.64 -12.73
CA PHE A 64 23.63 2.98 -13.07
C PHE A 64 23.51 1.90 -14.16
N GLY A 65 22.30 1.59 -14.63
CA GLY A 65 22.07 0.63 -15.70
C GLY A 65 22.69 1.10 -17.04
N SER A 66 23.19 0.18 -17.84
CA SER A 66 23.92 0.50 -19.10
C SER A 66 23.04 0.48 -20.36
N ASP A 67 21.72 0.37 -20.22
CA ASP A 67 20.81 0.15 -21.35
C ASP A 67 20.18 1.46 -21.85
N SER A 68 19.78 1.50 -23.13
CA SER A 68 19.08 2.63 -23.77
C SER A 68 17.78 3.08 -23.09
N TYR A 69 17.27 2.29 -22.15
CA TYR A 69 16.15 2.65 -21.27
C TYR A 69 16.50 3.75 -20.24
N THR A 70 17.79 4.00 -19.97
CA THR A 70 18.22 5.05 -19.04
C THR A 70 17.78 6.43 -19.48
N PHE A 71 17.83 6.75 -20.78
CA PHE A 71 17.46 8.09 -21.29
C PHE A 71 15.99 8.44 -21.00
N THR A 72 15.08 7.48 -21.13
CA THR A 72 13.66 7.67 -20.81
C THR A 72 13.46 7.88 -19.30
N ILE A 73 14.22 7.17 -18.48
CA ILE A 73 14.13 7.25 -17.02
C ILE A 73 14.77 8.55 -16.51
N GLU A 74 15.92 8.95 -17.05
CA GLU A 74 16.57 10.24 -16.76
C GLU A 74 15.63 11.41 -17.09
N ASN A 75 14.91 11.35 -18.21
CA ASN A 75 13.93 12.37 -18.56
C ASN A 75 12.69 12.36 -17.64
N GLN A 76 12.34 11.22 -17.04
CA GLN A 76 11.30 11.16 -16.01
C GLN A 76 11.80 11.69 -14.65
N MET A 77 13.06 11.47 -14.32
CA MET A 77 13.65 11.89 -13.03
C MET A 77 14.08 13.36 -13.02
N PHE A 78 14.55 13.90 -14.15
CA PHE A 78 15.13 15.24 -14.26
C PHE A 78 14.52 16.10 -15.37
N GLY A 79 13.67 15.54 -16.23
CA GLY A 79 12.97 16.29 -17.27
C GLY A 79 11.66 16.93 -16.79
N SER A 80 10.79 17.30 -17.73
CA SER A 80 9.57 18.07 -17.45
C SER A 80 8.58 17.38 -16.50
N TYR A 81 8.66 16.06 -16.35
CA TYR A 81 7.79 15.26 -15.46
C TYR A 81 8.45 14.89 -14.12
N ALA A 82 9.67 15.38 -13.85
CA ALA A 82 10.41 15.14 -12.61
C ALA A 82 9.58 15.47 -11.37
N PHE A 83 8.91 16.62 -11.37
CA PHE A 83 8.12 17.05 -10.22
C PHE A 83 7.04 16.03 -9.87
N THR A 84 6.29 15.53 -10.85
CA THR A 84 5.22 14.55 -10.65
C THR A 84 5.78 13.22 -10.13
N PHE A 85 6.89 12.77 -10.70
CA PHE A 85 7.57 11.53 -10.30
C PHE A 85 8.04 11.58 -8.83
N TRP A 86 8.78 12.63 -8.46
CA TRP A 86 9.28 12.79 -7.09
C TRP A 86 8.15 13.05 -6.10
N PHE A 87 7.14 13.81 -6.50
CA PHE A 87 6.00 14.11 -5.65
C PHE A 87 5.27 12.84 -5.24
N GLN A 88 4.95 11.94 -6.18
CA GLN A 88 4.27 10.68 -5.88
C GLN A 88 5.04 9.85 -4.83
N PHE A 89 6.36 9.73 -5.00
CA PHE A 89 7.21 8.99 -4.08
C PHE A 89 7.30 9.64 -2.69
N LEU A 90 7.64 10.94 -2.64
CA LEU A 90 7.83 11.67 -1.39
C LEU A 90 6.54 11.76 -0.59
N PHE A 91 5.41 12.00 -1.24
CA PHE A 91 4.12 12.08 -0.56
C PHE A 91 3.72 10.74 0.05
N LEU A 92 3.93 9.63 -0.67
CA LEU A 92 3.63 8.30 -0.15
C LEU A 92 4.55 7.94 1.04
N PHE A 93 5.83 8.29 0.96
CA PHE A 93 6.75 8.15 2.08
C PHE A 93 6.27 8.96 3.30
N LEU A 94 6.00 10.26 3.14
CA LEU A 94 5.56 11.13 4.23
C LEU A 94 4.25 10.64 4.87
N VAL A 95 3.26 10.28 4.06
CA VAL A 95 1.95 9.81 4.54
C VAL A 95 2.08 8.51 5.34
N THR A 96 2.94 7.57 4.90
CA THR A 96 3.20 6.34 5.67
C THR A 96 4.00 6.60 6.95
N GLN A 97 4.93 7.55 6.94
CA GLN A 97 5.71 7.90 8.13
C GLN A 97 4.88 8.62 9.20
N ILE A 98 3.85 9.39 8.82
CA ILE A 98 2.94 10.06 9.78
C ILE A 98 2.24 9.04 10.70
N LEU A 99 2.02 7.80 10.26
CA LEU A 99 1.39 6.74 11.08
C LEU A 99 2.22 6.32 12.31
N TRP A 100 3.50 6.70 12.38
CA TRP A 100 4.33 6.48 13.57
C TRP A 100 3.90 7.36 14.74
N ILE A 101 3.38 8.55 14.45
CA ILE A 101 2.92 9.50 15.46
C ILE A 101 1.69 8.93 16.17
N LYS A 102 1.81 8.75 17.50
CA LYS A 102 0.75 8.13 18.32
C LYS A 102 -0.58 8.90 18.21
N THR A 103 -0.53 10.23 18.21
CA THR A 103 -1.69 11.12 18.12
C THR A 103 -2.47 10.92 16.82
N CYS A 104 -1.76 10.85 15.68
CA CYS A 104 -2.38 10.63 14.36
C CYS A 104 -3.00 9.24 14.24
N ARG A 105 -2.39 8.22 14.86
CA ARG A 105 -2.90 6.84 14.85
C ARG A 105 -4.13 6.64 15.73
N GLN A 106 -4.23 7.34 16.85
CA GLN A 106 -5.35 7.19 17.78
C GLN A 106 -6.62 7.89 17.28
N SER A 107 -6.47 8.95 16.48
CA SER A 107 -7.63 9.65 15.92
C SER A 107 -8.18 8.94 14.68
N ARG A 108 -9.46 8.58 14.73
CA ARG A 108 -10.19 7.95 13.63
C ARG A 108 -10.22 8.81 12.36
N TYR A 109 -10.34 10.12 12.52
CA TYR A 109 -10.48 11.05 11.40
C TYR A 109 -9.15 11.22 10.66
N PHE A 110 -8.05 11.38 11.42
CA PHE A 110 -6.71 11.45 10.82
C PHE A 110 -6.39 10.18 10.03
N ARG A 111 -6.76 9.02 10.56
CA ARG A 111 -6.59 7.77 9.83
C ARG A 111 -7.38 7.70 8.54
N LEU A 112 -8.65 8.09 8.57
CA LEU A 112 -9.48 8.13 7.36
C LEU A 112 -8.87 9.06 6.30
N ILE A 113 -8.40 10.23 6.70
CA ILE A 113 -7.71 11.17 5.81
C ILE A 113 -6.46 10.53 5.20
N ILE A 114 -5.61 9.90 6.03
CA ILE A 114 -4.41 9.19 5.57
C ILE A 114 -4.77 8.06 4.60
N GLY A 115 -5.82 7.28 4.90
CA GLY A 115 -6.26 6.18 4.06
C GLY A 115 -6.74 6.64 2.68
N ILE A 116 -7.54 7.72 2.63
CA ILE A 116 -8.01 8.31 1.37
C ILE A 116 -6.83 8.88 0.57
N LEU A 117 -5.90 9.59 1.23
CA LEU A 117 -4.70 10.11 0.60
C LEU A 117 -3.85 8.98 -0.02
N LEU A 118 -3.66 7.87 0.69
CA LEU A 118 -2.91 6.73 0.17
C LEU A 118 -3.57 6.12 -1.07
N LEU A 119 -4.90 5.93 -1.05
CA LEU A 119 -5.63 5.42 -2.21
C LEU A 119 -5.48 6.35 -3.42
N TRP A 120 -5.58 7.66 -3.19
CA TRP A 120 -5.46 8.65 -4.24
C TRP A 120 -4.05 8.66 -4.86
N ILE A 121 -3.00 8.70 -4.04
CA ILE A 121 -1.60 8.73 -4.52
C ILE A 121 -1.23 7.44 -5.27
N LEU A 122 -1.63 6.27 -4.75
CA LEU A 122 -1.31 4.98 -5.34
C LEU A 122 -1.95 4.77 -6.72
N GLU A 123 -3.17 5.29 -6.91
CA GLU A 123 -3.88 5.14 -8.18
C GLU A 123 -3.75 6.36 -9.10
N ALA A 124 -3.06 7.43 -8.68
CA ALA A 124 -2.83 8.63 -9.51
C ALA A 124 -2.15 8.30 -10.86
N GLU A 125 -1.19 7.39 -10.84
CA GLU A 125 -0.49 6.90 -12.04
C GLU A 125 -1.45 6.15 -12.97
N ARG A 126 -2.25 5.23 -12.41
CA ARG A 126 -3.23 4.44 -13.18
C ARG A 126 -4.37 5.30 -13.72
N LEU A 127 -4.79 6.32 -12.97
CA LEU A 127 -5.79 7.30 -13.41
C LEU A 127 -5.29 8.12 -14.59
N THR A 128 -4.03 8.52 -14.59
CA THR A 128 -3.44 9.28 -15.72
C THR A 128 -3.41 8.42 -16.98
N VAL A 129 -2.95 7.17 -16.87
CA VAL A 129 -2.96 6.22 -18.00
C VAL A 129 -4.39 6.02 -18.50
N LEU A 130 -5.35 5.76 -17.60
CA LEU A 130 -6.76 5.58 -17.93
C LEU A 130 -7.32 6.78 -18.72
N ILE A 131 -7.11 8.00 -18.22
CA ILE A 131 -7.59 9.24 -18.86
C ILE A 131 -6.97 9.42 -20.25
N THR A 132 -5.67 9.14 -20.40
CA THR A 132 -4.97 9.29 -21.69
C THR A 132 -5.45 8.28 -22.73
N SER A 133 -5.80 7.05 -22.32
CA SER A 133 -6.41 6.06 -23.21
C SER A 133 -7.80 6.50 -23.68
N PHE A 134 -8.62 7.07 -22.79
CA PHE A 134 -9.96 7.55 -23.15
C PHE A 134 -9.96 8.75 -24.10
N HIS A 135 -8.96 9.64 -24.06
CA HIS A 135 -8.91 10.84 -24.90
C HIS A 135 -8.34 10.60 -26.31
N ARG A 136 -7.57 9.53 -26.51
CA ARG A 136 -6.93 9.27 -27.81
C ARG A 136 -7.75 8.36 -28.73
N ASP A 137 -8.60 7.51 -28.17
CA ASP A 137 -9.35 6.54 -28.96
C ASP A 137 -10.79 7.03 -29.21
N TYR A 138 -11.00 7.67 -30.36
CA TYR A 138 -12.28 8.22 -30.81
C TYR A 138 -13.22 7.17 -31.47
N MET A 139 -12.80 5.90 -31.55
CA MET A 139 -13.67 4.81 -32.03
C MET A 139 -14.35 4.13 -30.85
N ALA A 140 -15.63 3.74 -31.02
CA ALA A 140 -16.52 3.19 -30.00
C ALA A 140 -15.79 2.24 -29.04
N PHE A 141 -15.39 2.80 -27.90
CA PHE A 141 -14.59 2.09 -26.91
C PHE A 141 -15.51 1.12 -26.17
N ASP A 142 -15.20 -0.17 -26.19
CA ASP A 142 -15.90 -1.14 -25.35
C ASP A 142 -15.47 -0.92 -23.89
N SER A 143 -16.17 -0.03 -23.21
CA SER A 143 -15.92 0.36 -21.82
C SER A 143 -16.00 -0.83 -20.85
N LEU A 144 -16.74 -1.88 -21.21
CA LEU A 144 -16.89 -3.09 -20.40
C LEU A 144 -15.59 -3.90 -20.35
N SER A 145 -14.87 -3.97 -21.48
CA SER A 145 -13.62 -4.72 -21.62
C SER A 145 -12.48 -4.19 -20.74
N LEU A 146 -12.47 -2.88 -20.46
CA LEU A 146 -11.44 -2.22 -19.66
C LEU A 146 -11.83 -2.15 -18.17
N LEU A 147 -13.12 -2.02 -17.88
CA LEU A 147 -13.64 -1.94 -16.52
C LEU A 147 -13.52 -3.28 -15.77
N TYR A 148 -13.75 -4.41 -16.45
CA TYR A 148 -13.67 -5.75 -15.85
C TYR A 148 -12.31 -6.08 -15.22
N PRO A 149 -11.16 -5.99 -15.94
CA PRO A 149 -9.85 -6.29 -15.36
C PRO A 149 -9.45 -5.30 -14.26
N LEU A 150 -9.91 -4.05 -14.32
CA LEU A 150 -9.62 -3.04 -13.32
C LEU A 150 -10.33 -3.33 -11.99
N ILE A 151 -11.63 -3.61 -12.04
CA ILE A 151 -12.43 -3.98 -10.86
C ILE A 151 -11.90 -5.28 -10.26
N LEU A 152 -11.70 -6.31 -11.08
CA LEU A 152 -11.17 -7.59 -10.62
C LEU A 152 -9.78 -7.42 -9.98
N GLY A 153 -8.93 -6.57 -10.57
CA GLY A 153 -7.63 -6.22 -10.01
C GLY A 153 -7.73 -5.62 -8.60
N TYR A 154 -8.65 -4.69 -8.36
CA TYR A 154 -8.87 -4.13 -7.03
C TYR A 154 -9.42 -5.15 -6.03
N PHE A 155 -10.38 -5.99 -6.43
CA PHE A 155 -10.87 -7.07 -5.58
C PHE A 155 -9.75 -8.04 -5.19
N MET A 156 -8.90 -8.44 -6.14
CA MET A 156 -7.77 -9.31 -5.87
C MET A 156 -6.78 -8.68 -4.88
N LYS A 157 -6.46 -7.39 -5.02
CA LYS A 157 -5.62 -6.66 -4.05
C LYS A 157 -6.25 -6.70 -2.64
N LEU A 158 -7.56 -6.48 -2.53
CA LEU A 158 -8.27 -6.52 -1.24
C LEU A 158 -8.28 -7.91 -0.61
N ILE A 159 -8.55 -8.95 -1.40
CA ILE A 159 -8.57 -10.34 -0.92
C ILE A 159 -7.18 -10.73 -0.40
N LEU A 160 -6.12 -10.45 -1.17
CA LEU A 160 -4.74 -10.73 -0.75
C LEU A 160 -4.38 -9.98 0.53
N PHE A 161 -4.77 -8.72 0.64
CA PHE A 161 -4.57 -7.93 1.86
C PHE A 161 -5.25 -8.56 3.08
N LEU A 162 -6.52 -8.98 2.96
CA LEU A 162 -7.27 -9.60 4.06
C LEU A 162 -6.66 -10.93 4.49
N ILE A 163 -6.27 -11.78 3.52
CA ILE A 163 -5.61 -13.06 3.79
C ILE A 163 -4.28 -12.83 4.51
N PHE A 164 -3.44 -11.91 4.00
CA PHE A 164 -2.13 -11.63 4.57
C PHE A 164 -2.21 -11.14 6.02
N ASN A 165 -3.05 -10.13 6.29
CA ASN A 165 -3.21 -9.57 7.63
C ASN A 165 -3.94 -10.54 8.58
N GLY A 166 -4.90 -11.32 8.07
CA GLY A 166 -5.62 -12.34 8.83
C GLY A 166 -4.72 -13.50 9.29
N LEU A 167 -3.87 -14.02 8.39
CA LEU A 167 -2.88 -15.05 8.73
C LEU A 167 -1.89 -14.55 9.78
N PHE A 168 -1.39 -13.32 9.63
CA PHE A 168 -0.45 -12.74 10.58
C PHE A 168 -1.08 -12.57 11.97
N TYR A 169 -2.33 -12.12 12.02
CA TYR A 169 -3.10 -12.04 13.26
C TYR A 169 -3.26 -13.41 13.93
N TRP A 170 -3.60 -14.45 13.17
CA TRP A 170 -3.76 -15.81 13.68
C TRP A 170 -2.45 -16.39 14.23
N ILE A 171 -1.34 -16.17 13.54
CA ILE A 171 0.00 -16.57 13.99
C ILE A 171 0.36 -15.87 15.31
N LEU A 172 0.14 -14.57 15.41
CA LEU A 172 0.39 -13.81 16.65
C LEU A 172 -0.44 -14.33 17.82
N LEU A 173 -1.73 -14.62 17.61
CA LEU A 173 -2.57 -15.21 18.65
C LEU A 173 -2.05 -16.57 19.11
N LYS A 174 -1.61 -17.42 18.18
CA LYS A 174 -1.04 -18.74 18.51
C LYS A 174 0.21 -18.60 19.37
N ILE A 175 1.12 -17.69 19.03
CA ILE A 175 2.36 -17.42 19.79
C ILE A 175 2.05 -16.89 21.20
N ILE A 176 1.08 -15.99 21.32
CA ILE A 176 0.69 -15.43 22.63
C ILE A 176 0.08 -16.52 23.53
N ASN A 177 -0.76 -17.40 22.97
CA ASN A 177 -1.39 -18.47 23.72
C ASN A 177 -0.37 -19.54 24.16
N THR A 178 0.60 -19.91 23.33
CA THR A 178 1.68 -20.84 23.73
C THR A 178 2.59 -20.23 24.80
N GLY A 179 2.87 -18.92 24.75
CA GLY A 179 3.64 -18.22 25.78
C GLY A 179 2.95 -18.22 27.16
N LYS A 180 1.62 -18.08 27.20
CA LYS A 180 0.85 -18.14 28.46
C LYS A 180 0.84 -19.55 29.08
N LEU A 181 0.78 -20.59 28.25
CA LEU A 181 0.85 -21.98 28.72
C LEU A 181 2.20 -22.31 29.37
N ASN A 182 3.31 -21.75 28.85
CA ASN A 182 4.64 -21.99 29.41
C ASN A 182 4.85 -21.29 30.77
N ASN A 183 4.35 -20.07 30.95
CA ASN A 183 4.46 -19.36 32.24
C ASN A 183 3.64 -20.02 33.36
N HIS A 184 2.56 -20.72 33.03
CA HIS A 184 1.74 -21.40 34.05
C HIS A 184 2.38 -22.69 34.58
N ASN A 185 3.33 -23.27 33.85
CA ASN A 185 4.07 -24.48 34.22
C ASN A 185 5.36 -24.20 35.00
N ILE A 186 5.84 -22.95 35.05
CA ILE A 186 7.04 -22.55 35.81
C ILE A 186 6.68 -22.13 37.26
N LEU A 187 5.39 -21.89 37.52
CA LEU A 187 4.87 -21.49 38.84
C LEU A 187 4.27 -22.67 39.64
N LYS A 188 4.50 -23.92 39.20
CA LYS A 188 4.19 -25.15 39.94
C LYS A 188 5.47 -25.93 40.18
#